data_AF-A0A4Q9VR65-F1
#
_entry.id   AF-A0A4Q9VR65-F1
#
_cell.length_a   1.000
_cell.length_b   1.000
_cell.length_c   1.000
_cell.angle_alpha   90.00
_cell.angle_beta   90.00
_cell.angle_gamma   90.00
#
_symmetry.space_group_name_H-M   'P 1'
#
loop_
_entity.id
_entity.type
_entity.pdbx_description
1 polymer ?
#
loop_
_entity_poly.entity_id
_entity_poly.type
_entity_poly.pdbx_seq_one_letter_code
_entity_poly.pdbx_strand_id
1 'polypeptide(L)'
;MPMPMVFRNFAGAFHQDVVEFHGTFEAAVDAVVDEVPVGDCRELADFIDTLLTSGPDVCERVWEESPTSVLFSHAEGLMLMLADCRDRLRARADRGPRP
;
A
#
# COMPACT_ATOMS: atom_id res chain seq x y z
N MET A 1 -0.74 -15.96 -6.88
CA MET A 1 0.57 -15.32 -6.66
C MET A 1 0.82 -15.33 -5.16
N PRO A 2 1.95 -15.84 -4.67
CA PRO A 2 2.26 -15.76 -3.24
C PRO A 2 2.46 -14.29 -2.84
N MET A 3 1.87 -13.88 -1.71
CA MET A 3 1.98 -12.52 -1.18
C MET A 3 3.36 -12.30 -0.53
N PRO A 4 4.17 -11.31 -0.97
CA PRO A 4 5.44 -10.97 -0.34
C PRO A 4 5.26 -10.51 1.11
N MET A 5 6.23 -10.82 1.99
CA MET A 5 6.18 -10.34 3.38
C MET A 5 6.21 -8.81 3.46
N VAL A 6 6.96 -8.14 2.57
CA VAL A 6 6.99 -6.67 2.49
C VAL A 6 5.60 -6.10 2.26
N PHE A 7 4.81 -6.70 1.37
CA PHE A 7 3.44 -6.27 1.11
C PHE A 7 2.53 -6.56 2.30
N ARG A 8 2.69 -7.71 2.96
CA ARG A 8 1.91 -8.03 4.16
C ARG A 8 2.15 -7.02 5.28
N ASN A 9 3.41 -6.64 5.52
CA ASN A 9 3.76 -5.63 6.52
C ASN A 9 3.19 -4.27 6.14
N PHE A 10 3.33 -3.86 4.88
CA PHE A 10 2.77 -2.62 4.34
C PHE A 10 1.25 -2.56 4.48
N ALA A 11 0.53 -3.62 4.09
CA ALA A 11 -0.93 -3.68 4.21
C ALA A 11 -1.39 -3.68 5.67
N GLY A 12 -0.63 -4.32 6.56
CA GLY A 12 -0.85 -4.27 8.00
C GLY A 12 -0.71 -2.87 8.57
N ALA A 13 0.18 -2.02 8.04
CA ALA A 13 0.35 -0.65 8.51
C ALA A 13 -0.88 0.26 8.26
N PHE A 14 -1.90 -0.18 7.51
CA PHE A 14 -3.15 0.55 7.29
C PHE A 14 -4.27 0.23 8.31
N HIS A 15 -3.98 -0.38 9.47
CA HIS A 15 -4.98 -0.74 10.49
C HIS A 15 -5.99 0.39 10.79
N GLN A 16 -7.22 0.05 11.22
CA GLN A 16 -8.31 1.04 11.43
C GLN A 16 -7.89 2.24 12.31
N ASP A 17 -7.00 2.01 13.28
CA ASP A 17 -6.46 3.06 14.15
C ASP A 17 -5.67 4.14 13.39
N VAL A 18 -5.10 3.81 12.22
CA VAL A 18 -4.25 4.71 11.41
C VAL A 18 -5.07 5.89 10.89
N VAL A 19 -6.34 5.69 10.53
CA VAL A 19 -7.21 6.78 10.10
C VAL A 19 -7.56 7.71 11.28
N GLU A 20 -7.73 7.15 12.48
CA GLU A 20 -7.94 7.94 13.70
C GLU A 20 -6.70 8.73 14.12
N PHE A 21 -5.50 8.16 13.94
CA PHE A 21 -4.22 8.78 14.34
C PHE A 21 -3.73 9.88 13.38
N HIS A 22 -3.98 9.74 12.07
CA HIS A 22 -3.40 10.62 11.05
C HIS A 22 -4.36 11.71 10.54
N GLY A 23 -5.63 11.69 10.97
CA GLY A 23 -6.61 12.73 10.71
C GLY A 23 -7.19 12.74 9.29
N THR A 24 -6.35 12.66 8.24
CA THR A 24 -6.79 12.52 6.85
C THR A 24 -6.27 11.23 6.21
N PHE A 25 -7.00 10.75 5.21
CA PHE A 25 -6.62 9.59 4.42
C PHE A 25 -5.25 9.76 3.72
N GLU A 26 -4.99 10.95 3.18
CA GLU A 26 -3.73 11.27 2.53
C GLU A 26 -2.56 11.24 3.51
N ALA A 27 -2.74 11.76 4.73
CA ALA A 27 -1.74 11.71 5.78
C ALA A 27 -1.46 10.28 6.26
N ALA A 28 -2.48 9.42 6.28
CA ALA A 28 -2.32 7.99 6.56
C ALA A 28 -1.49 7.30 5.46
N VAL A 29 -1.77 7.57 4.19
CA VAL A 29 -0.98 7.05 3.05
C VAL A 29 0.48 7.49 3.15
N ASP A 30 0.74 8.77 3.42
CA ASP A 30 2.10 9.28 3.61
C ASP A 30 2.83 8.58 4.75
N ALA A 31 2.19 8.45 5.91
CA ALA A 31 2.78 7.79 7.07
C ALA A 31 3.18 6.33 6.75
N VAL A 32 2.27 5.57 6.12
CA VAL A 32 2.54 4.17 5.79
C VAL A 32 3.63 4.04 4.72
N VAL A 33 3.61 4.87 3.68
CA VAL A 33 4.67 4.87 2.66
C VAL A 33 6.02 5.28 3.27
N ASP A 34 6.01 6.18 4.25
CA ASP A 34 7.23 6.65 4.90
C ASP A 34 7.88 5.62 5.83
N GLU A 35 7.12 4.66 6.34
CA GLU A 35 7.63 3.53 7.12
C GLU A 35 8.28 2.45 6.26
N VAL A 36 8.04 2.44 4.95
CA VAL A 36 8.65 1.45 4.05
C VAL A 36 10.16 1.74 3.91
N PRO A 37 11.03 0.75 4.18
CA PRO A 37 12.47 0.88 3.94
C PRO A 37 12.75 1.18 2.46
N VAL A 38 13.67 2.11 2.18
CA VAL A 38 13.98 2.54 0.80
C VAL A 38 14.39 1.37 -0.11
N GLY A 39 15.11 0.37 0.45
CA GLY A 39 15.50 -0.84 -0.28
C GLY A 39 14.32 -1.71 -0.73
N ASP A 40 13.20 -1.63 -0.01
CA ASP A 40 12.00 -2.42 -0.24
C ASP A 40 10.96 -1.68 -1.11
N CYS A 41 11.09 -0.34 -1.25
CA CYS A 41 10.13 0.49 -1.98
C CYS A 41 9.92 0.02 -3.43
N ARG A 42 10.97 -0.40 -4.14
CA ARG A 42 10.87 -0.84 -5.54
C ARG A 42 10.14 -2.17 -5.66
N GLU A 43 10.51 -3.15 -4.85
CA GLU A 43 9.86 -4.46 -4.81
C GLU A 43 8.37 -4.32 -4.48
N LEU A 44 8.06 -3.51 -3.46
CA LEU A 44 6.69 -3.28 -3.05
C LEU A 44 5.88 -2.58 -4.15
N ALA A 45 6.44 -1.56 -4.80
CA ALA A 45 5.77 -0.87 -5.90
C ALA A 45 5.49 -1.80 -7.10
N ASP A 46 6.45 -2.66 -7.46
CA ASP A 46 6.28 -3.60 -8.58
C ASP A 46 5.22 -4.67 -8.26
N PHE A 47 5.16 -5.11 -6.99
CA PHE A 47 4.10 -6.01 -6.54
C PHE A 47 2.71 -5.34 -6.58
N ILE A 48 2.60 -4.09 -6.11
CA ILE A 48 1.36 -3.34 -6.19
C ILE A 48 0.91 -3.14 -7.65
N ASP A 49 1.84 -2.84 -8.55
CA ASP A 49 1.55 -2.72 -9.99
C ASP A 49 1.01 -4.03 -10.57
N THR A 50 1.56 -5.15 -10.14
CA THR A 50 1.10 -6.50 -10.51
C THR A 50 -0.30 -6.80 -9.97
N LEU A 51 -0.63 -6.34 -8.76
CA LEU A 51 -1.98 -6.44 -8.21
C LEU A 51 -2.97 -5.62 -9.02
N LEU A 52 -2.64 -4.35 -9.29
CA LEU A 52 -3.50 -3.44 -10.05
C LEU A 52 -3.81 -3.96 -11.46
N THR A 53 -2.83 -4.59 -12.12
CA THR A 53 -3.00 -5.22 -13.44
C THR A 53 -3.80 -6.51 -13.40
N SER A 54 -3.89 -7.18 -12.25
CA SER A 54 -4.69 -8.39 -12.06
C SER A 54 -6.19 -8.12 -11.91
N GLY A 55 -6.57 -6.86 -11.66
CA GLY A 55 -7.96 -6.42 -11.59
C GLY A 55 -8.56 -6.36 -10.17
N PRO A 56 -9.72 -5.70 -10.02
CA PRO A 56 -10.33 -5.35 -8.74
C PRO A 56 -10.61 -6.57 -7.85
N ASP A 57 -11.16 -7.66 -8.41
CA ASP A 57 -11.49 -8.88 -7.65
C ASP A 57 -10.26 -9.52 -7.00
N VAL A 58 -9.10 -9.46 -7.68
CA VAL A 58 -7.84 -10.00 -7.16
C VAL A 58 -7.29 -9.08 -6.08
N CYS A 59 -7.32 -7.76 -6.30
CA CYS A 59 -6.94 -6.77 -5.30
C CYS A 59 -7.76 -6.92 -4.02
N GLU A 60 -9.08 -7.01 -4.14
CA GLU A 60 -10.00 -7.16 -3.01
C GLU A 60 -9.70 -8.44 -2.23
N ARG A 61 -9.60 -9.61 -2.89
CA ARG A 61 -9.28 -10.87 -2.19
C ARG A 61 -7.94 -10.84 -1.47
N VAL A 62 -6.91 -10.26 -2.10
CA VAL A 62 -5.57 -10.12 -1.51
C VAL A 62 -5.61 -9.18 -0.29
N TRP A 63 -6.50 -8.19 -0.30
CA TRP A 63 -6.68 -7.22 0.77
C TRP A 63 -7.66 -7.69 1.86
N GLU A 64 -8.63 -8.55 1.55
CA GLU A 64 -9.53 -9.19 2.53
C GLU A 64 -8.77 -10.12 3.50
N GLU A 65 -7.68 -10.71 3.02
CA GLU A 65 -6.74 -11.47 3.85
C GLU A 65 -5.91 -10.58 4.80
N SER A 66 -6.03 -9.25 4.69
CA SER A 66 -5.45 -8.25 5.60
C SER A 66 -6.48 -7.79 6.65
N PRO A 67 -6.05 -7.49 7.89
CA PRO A 67 -6.93 -6.95 8.94
C PRO A 67 -7.54 -5.56 8.64
N THR A 68 -7.29 -4.99 7.47
CA THR A 68 -7.70 -3.65 7.02
C THR A 68 -8.83 -3.65 5.99
N SER A 69 -9.40 -4.82 5.69
CA SER A 69 -10.53 -4.98 4.76
C SER A 69 -11.73 -4.08 5.05
N VAL A 70 -11.85 -3.57 6.29
CA VAL A 70 -12.94 -2.68 6.72
C VAL A 70 -12.81 -1.24 6.19
N LEU A 71 -11.61 -0.77 5.83
CA LEU A 71 -11.40 0.62 5.37
C LEU A 71 -11.82 0.85 3.90
N PHE A 72 -11.84 -0.21 3.09
CA PHE A 72 -12.19 -0.13 1.68
C PHE A 72 -13.39 -1.01 1.40
N SER A 73 -14.57 -0.41 1.50
CA SER A 73 -15.84 -1.07 1.16
C SER A 73 -16.06 -1.22 -0.36
N HIS A 74 -15.16 -0.67 -1.18
CA HIS A 74 -15.25 -0.70 -2.64
C HIS A 74 -13.86 -0.98 -3.24
N ALA A 75 -13.75 -2.02 -4.06
CA ALA A 75 -12.52 -2.42 -4.75
C ALA A 75 -11.86 -1.28 -5.56
N GLU A 76 -12.67 -0.39 -6.16
CA GLU A 76 -12.16 0.79 -6.89
C GLU A 76 -11.40 1.77 -5.98
N GLY A 77 -11.89 2.01 -4.76
CA GLY A 77 -11.24 2.89 -3.80
C GLY A 77 -9.90 2.33 -3.32
N LEU A 78 -9.85 1.01 -3.09
CA LEU A 78 -8.61 0.30 -2.77
C LEU A 78 -7.59 0.42 -3.91
N MET A 79 -8.01 0.22 -5.17
CA MET A 79 -7.14 0.33 -6.32
C MET A 79 -6.57 1.73 -6.50
N LEU A 80 -7.37 2.79 -6.26
CA LEU A 80 -6.90 4.17 -6.33
C LEU A 80 -5.84 4.46 -5.26
N MET A 81 -6.06 4.02 -4.03
CA MET A 81 -5.06 4.15 -2.97
C MET A 81 -3.78 3.39 -3.32
N LEU A 82 -3.89 2.14 -3.76
CA LEU A 82 -2.73 1.33 -4.14
C LEU A 82 -1.94 1.97 -5.29
N ALA A 83 -2.63 2.57 -6.27
CA ALA A 83 -1.98 3.32 -7.34
C ALA A 83 -1.20 4.54 -6.81
N ASP A 84 -1.78 5.31 -5.88
CA ASP A 84 -1.10 6.44 -5.23
C ASP A 84 0.12 5.97 -4.42
N CYS A 85 -0.04 4.94 -3.59
CA CYS A 85 1.05 4.32 -2.84
C CYS A 85 2.19 3.86 -3.76
N ARG A 86 1.87 3.16 -4.86
CA ARG A 86 2.86 2.71 -5.86
C ARG A 86 3.66 3.89 -6.41
N ASP A 87 2.99 4.98 -6.77
CA ASP A 87 3.65 6.13 -7.38
C ASP A 87 4.56 6.85 -6.37
N ARG A 88 4.14 6.97 -5.10
CA ARG A 88 4.97 7.52 -4.01
C ARG A 88 6.17 6.61 -3.70
N LEU A 89 5.97 5.29 -3.64
CA LEU A 89 7.04 4.31 -3.42
C LEU A 89 8.08 4.34 -4.54
N ARG A 90 7.66 4.45 -5.81
CA ARG A 90 8.56 4.61 -6.96
C ARG A 90 9.38 5.88 -6.85
N ALA A 91 8.73 7.01 -6.57
CA ALA A 91 9.41 8.29 -6.39
C ALA A 91 10.43 8.24 -5.23
N ARG A 92 10.13 7.50 -4.16
CA ARG A 92 11.01 7.34 -3.00
C ARG A 92 12.20 6.42 -3.31
N ALA A 93 11.99 5.34 -4.06
CA ALA A 93 13.06 4.47 -4.56
C ALA A 93 14.02 5.22 -5.49
N ASP A 94 13.50 6.08 -6.38
CA ASP A 94 14.29 6.81 -7.37
C ASP A 94 15.10 7.97 -6.76
N ARG A 95 14.69 8.50 -5.59
CA ARG A 95 15.41 9.58 -4.88
C ARG A 95 16.69 9.13 -4.18
N GLY A 96 16.90 7.82 -4.01
CA GLY A 96 18.04 7.26 -3.27
C GLY A 96 18.04 7.65 -1.77
N PRO A 97 18.91 7.02 -0.93
CA PRO A 97 19.07 7.45 0.45
C PRO A 97 19.53 8.91 0.47
N ARG A 98 18.83 9.78 1.21
CA ARG A 98 19.33 11.15 1.45
C ARG A 98 20.71 11.04 2.13
N PRO A 99 21.72 11.79 1.64
CA PRO A 99 23.04 11.84 2.24
C PRO A 99 23.00 12.38 3.68
#